data_AF-A0ABD5KXE2-F1
#
_entry.id   AF-A0ABD5KXE2-F1
#
_cell.length_a   1.000
_cell.length_b   1.000
_cell.length_c   1.000
_cell.angle_alpha   90.00
_cell.angle_beta   90.00
_cell.angle_gamma   90.00
#
_symmetry.space_group_name_H-M   'P 1'
#
loop_
_entity.id
_entity.type
_entity.pdbx_description
1 polymer ?
#
loop_
_entity_poly.entity_id
_entity_poly.type
_entity_poly.pdbx_seq_one_letter_code
_entity_poly.pdbx_strand_id
1 'polypeptide(L)'
;MNEMFVAHLYTQVKQAHEDIQQLTASKNTLTEVKGELERAKEKVKEPELTSATWSGSLAVGFEDIRTAMLDEYDDLLTRQLTDAITTIDAKITALQSDIQGMERAIKMQEDEAKDKV
;
A
#
# COMPACT_ATOMS: atom_id res chain seq x y z
N MET A 1 -10.66 31.35 -22.76
CA MET A 1 -10.10 29.99 -22.91
C MET A 1 -9.20 29.63 -21.71
N ASN A 2 -8.40 30.55 -21.15
CA ASN A 2 -7.56 30.31 -19.96
C ASN A 2 -8.33 29.98 -18.67
N GLU A 3 -9.43 30.65 -18.36
CA GLU A 3 -10.14 30.45 -17.07
C GLU A 3 -10.71 29.03 -16.91
N MET A 4 -11.28 28.47 -17.98
CA MET A 4 -11.82 27.11 -17.96
C MET A 4 -10.73 26.05 -17.79
N PHE A 5 -9.54 26.30 -18.37
CA PHE A 5 -8.38 25.43 -18.22
C PHE A 5 -7.81 25.48 -16.80
N VAL A 6 -7.63 26.68 -16.21
CA VAL A 6 -7.16 26.84 -14.84
C VAL A 6 -8.13 26.21 -13.83
N ALA A 7 -9.44 26.42 -13.99
CA ALA A 7 -10.47 25.79 -13.14
C ALA A 7 -10.43 24.25 -13.23
N HIS A 8 -10.16 23.72 -14.43
CA HIS A 8 -9.98 22.29 -14.62
C HIS A 8 -8.75 21.76 -13.88
N LEU A 9 -7.60 22.45 -13.98
CA LEU A 9 -6.39 22.08 -13.24
C LEU A 9 -6.58 22.11 -11.73
N TYR A 10 -7.27 23.13 -11.18
CA TYR A 10 -7.61 23.15 -9.75
C TYR A 10 -8.47 21.96 -9.33
N THR A 11 -9.42 21.55 -10.17
CA THR A 11 -10.24 20.37 -9.91
C THR A 11 -9.39 19.10 -9.90
N GLN A 12 -8.45 18.95 -10.84
CA GLN A 12 -7.52 17.82 -10.87
C GLN A 12 -6.59 17.80 -9.66
N VAL A 13 -6.05 18.96 -9.24
CA VAL A 13 -5.22 19.07 -8.03
C VAL A 13 -6.01 18.65 -6.79
N LYS A 14 -7.26 19.09 -6.67
CA LYS A 14 -8.13 18.68 -5.56
C LYS A 14 -8.35 17.17 -5.55
N GLN A 15 -8.71 16.58 -6.69
CA GLN A 15 -8.91 15.13 -6.79
C GLN A 15 -7.63 14.35 -6.45
N ALA A 16 -6.46 14.80 -6.93
CA ALA A 16 -5.19 14.15 -6.63
C ALA A 16 -4.86 14.16 -5.13
N HIS A 17 -5.20 15.23 -4.40
CA HIS A 17 -5.06 15.28 -2.95
C HIS A 17 -6.01 14.30 -2.23
N GLU A 18 -7.27 14.21 -2.68
CA GLU A 18 -8.24 13.25 -2.15
C GLU A 18 -7.77 11.80 -2.38
N ASP A 19 -7.26 11.51 -3.58
CA ASP A 19 -6.70 10.20 -3.93
C ASP A 19 -5.48 9.85 -3.06
N ILE A 20 -4.55 10.80 -2.83
CA ILE A 20 -3.41 10.62 -1.93
C ILE A 20 -3.89 10.31 -0.51
N GLN A 21 -4.91 11.01 -0.02
CA GLN A 21 -5.46 10.78 1.31
C GLN A 21 -6.03 9.36 1.45
N GLN A 22 -6.81 8.91 0.46
CA GLN A 22 -7.37 7.55 0.45
C GLN A 22 -6.28 6.48 0.37
N LEU A 23 -5.31 6.65 -0.54
CA LEU A 23 -4.18 5.74 -0.69
C LEU A 23 -3.35 5.64 0.59
N THR A 24 -3.12 6.77 1.27
CA THR A 24 -2.40 6.79 2.55
C THR A 24 -3.16 6.03 3.62
N ALA A 25 -4.49 6.19 3.70
CA ALA A 25 -5.32 5.43 4.62
C ALA A 25 -5.25 3.92 4.34
N SER A 26 -5.38 3.51 3.07
CA SER A 26 -5.26 2.10 2.67
C SER A 26 -3.89 1.51 2.99
N LYS A 27 -2.81 2.26 2.76
CA LYS A 27 -1.44 1.85 3.13
C LYS A 27 -1.32 1.60 4.64
N ASN A 28 -1.89 2.48 5.46
CA ASN A 28 -1.84 2.32 6.91
C ASN A 28 -2.57 1.04 7.35
N THR A 29 -3.78 0.81 6.83
CA THR A 29 -4.53 -0.43 7.09
C THR A 29 -3.75 -1.68 6.67
N LEU A 30 -3.14 -1.68 5.48
CA LEU A 30 -2.31 -2.81 5.02
C LEU A 30 -1.08 -3.03 5.92
N THR A 31 -0.49 -1.95 6.43
CA THR A 31 0.67 -2.04 7.35
C THR A 31 0.26 -2.61 8.71
N GLU A 32 -0.92 -2.23 9.22
CA GLU A 32 -1.48 -2.81 10.45
C GLU A 32 -1.77 -4.30 10.28
N VAL A 33 -2.44 -4.68 9.19
CA VAL A 33 -2.72 -6.09 8.84
C VAL A 33 -1.42 -6.89 8.70
N LYS A 34 -0.38 -6.32 8.08
CA LYS A 34 0.93 -6.97 7.99
C LYS A 34 1.49 -7.29 9.39
N GLY A 35 1.45 -6.32 10.31
CA GLY A 35 1.91 -6.54 11.69
C GLY A 35 1.05 -7.55 12.47
N GLU A 36 -0.27 -7.60 12.21
CA GLU A 36 -1.14 -8.63 12.79
C GLU A 36 -0.80 -10.03 12.29
N LEU A 37 -0.55 -10.18 11.00
CA LEU A 37 -0.17 -11.45 10.38
C LEU A 37 1.22 -11.91 10.85
N GLU A 38 2.18 -11.01 11.05
CA GLU A 38 3.48 -11.33 11.64
C GLU A 38 3.32 -11.97 13.03
N ARG A 39 2.49 -11.37 13.90
CA ARG A 39 2.18 -11.94 15.23
C ARG A 39 1.40 -13.24 15.16
N ALA A 40 0.54 -13.42 14.15
CA ALA A 40 -0.21 -14.65 13.97
C ALA A 40 0.70 -15.80 13.48
N LYS A 41 1.68 -15.49 12.62
CA LYS A 41 2.68 -16.44 12.12
C LYS A 41 3.46 -17.10 13.26
N GLU A 42 3.88 -16.31 14.26
CA GLU A 42 4.62 -16.81 15.43
C GLU A 42 3.86 -17.94 16.17
N LYS A 43 2.53 -17.88 16.18
CA LYS A 43 1.67 -18.85 16.86
C LYS A 43 1.47 -20.15 16.09
N VAL A 44 1.80 -20.20 14.79
CA VAL A 44 1.62 -21.41 13.97
C VAL A 44 2.43 -22.58 14.54
N LYS A 45 3.63 -22.30 15.05
CA LYS A 45 4.50 -23.32 15.66
C LYS A 45 4.29 -23.53 17.17
N GLU A 46 3.25 -22.89 17.75
CA GLU A 46 2.85 -23.12 19.13
C GLU A 46 1.66 -24.09 19.26
N PRO A 47 1.65 -25.00 20.25
CA PRO A 47 2.80 -25.38 21.08
C PRO A 47 3.87 -26.13 20.26
N GLU A 48 5.09 -26.20 20.81
CA GLU A 48 6.14 -27.04 20.25
C GLU A 48 5.70 -28.52 20.31
N LEU A 49 5.81 -29.21 19.18
CA LEU A 49 5.47 -30.63 19.09
C LEU A 49 6.76 -31.43 19.12
N THR A 50 6.84 -32.36 20.06
CA THR A 50 8.03 -33.23 20.22
C THR A 50 7.68 -34.66 19.85
N SER A 51 8.64 -35.41 19.32
CA SER A 51 8.45 -36.82 18.97
C SER A 51 8.12 -37.71 20.18
N ALA A 52 8.37 -37.23 21.40
CA ALA A 52 8.04 -37.92 22.64
C ALA A 52 6.52 -37.99 22.91
N THR A 53 5.76 -36.98 22.47
CA THR A 53 4.30 -36.89 22.69
C THR A 53 3.49 -36.80 21.40
N TRP A 54 4.15 -36.55 20.26
CA TRP A 54 3.52 -36.35 18.95
C TRP A 54 4.29 -37.14 17.88
N SER A 55 3.82 -38.35 17.55
CA SER A 55 4.50 -39.26 16.60
C SER A 55 3.51 -40.08 15.76
N GLY A 56 4.02 -40.71 14.69
CA GLY A 56 3.23 -41.47 13.73
C GLY A 56 2.81 -40.65 12.50
N SER A 57 2.13 -41.28 11.55
CA SER A 57 1.79 -40.66 10.25
C SER A 57 0.88 -39.43 10.37
N LEU A 58 -0.06 -39.42 11.33
CA LEU A 58 -0.91 -38.26 11.59
C LEU A 58 -0.13 -37.06 12.13
N ALA A 59 0.88 -37.32 12.97
CA ALA A 59 1.76 -36.28 13.50
C ALA A 59 2.59 -35.62 12.40
N VAL A 60 3.14 -36.43 11.49
CA VAL A 60 3.87 -35.95 10.30
C VAL A 60 2.95 -35.09 9.42
N GLY A 61 1.77 -35.60 9.07
CA GLY A 61 0.82 -34.84 8.24
C GLY A 61 0.37 -33.52 8.87
N PHE A 62 0.24 -33.47 10.19
CA PHE A 62 -0.06 -32.21 10.90
C PHE A 62 1.10 -31.19 10.78
N GLU A 63 2.34 -31.66 10.91
CA GLU A 63 3.52 -30.79 10.79
C GLU A 63 3.74 -30.30 9.35
N ASP A 64 3.42 -31.12 8.36
CA ASP A 64 3.40 -30.73 6.95
C ASP A 64 2.40 -29.59 6.71
N ILE A 65 1.19 -29.68 7.27
CA ILE A 65 0.19 -28.61 7.18
C ILE A 65 0.72 -27.31 7.82
N ARG A 66 1.31 -27.37 9.01
CA ARG A 66 1.88 -26.18 9.67
C ARG A 66 3.00 -25.55 8.86
N THR A 67 3.82 -26.36 8.21
CA THR A 67 4.92 -25.88 7.38
C THR A 67 4.39 -25.19 6.13
N ALA A 68 3.42 -25.80 5.44
CA ALA A 68 2.73 -25.15 4.32
C ALA A 68 2.06 -23.83 4.74
N MET A 69 1.43 -23.78 5.92
CA MET A 69 0.88 -22.52 6.43
C MET A 69 1.96 -21.44 6.62
N LEU A 70 3.15 -21.79 7.14
CA LEU A 70 4.26 -20.84 7.27
C LEU A 70 4.75 -20.31 5.93
N ASP A 71 4.83 -21.18 4.91
CA ASP A 71 5.22 -20.78 3.56
C ASP A 71 4.23 -19.76 2.98
N GLU A 72 2.93 -19.98 3.17
CA GLU A 72 1.88 -19.02 2.76
C GLU A 72 1.97 -17.70 3.54
N TYR A 73 2.24 -17.74 4.84
CA TYR A 73 2.52 -16.52 5.62
C TYR A 73 3.72 -15.76 5.08
N ASP A 74 4.80 -16.47 4.72
CA ASP A 74 6.00 -15.86 4.17
C ASP A 74 5.73 -15.20 2.82
N ASP A 75 5.04 -15.89 1.91
CA ASP A 75 4.67 -15.31 0.62
C ASP A 75 3.78 -14.07 0.78
N LEU A 76 2.78 -14.14 1.66
CA LEU A 76 1.86 -13.03 1.92
C LEU A 76 2.58 -11.82 2.53
N LEU A 77 3.41 -12.03 3.55
CA LEU A 77 4.09 -10.96 4.32
C LEU A 77 5.25 -10.33 3.55
N THR A 78 6.06 -11.15 2.89
CA THR A 78 7.32 -10.69 2.29
C THR A 78 7.13 -10.20 0.87
N ARG A 79 6.24 -10.84 0.10
CA ARG A 79 5.99 -10.50 -1.31
C ARG A 79 4.70 -9.72 -1.47
N GLN A 80 3.54 -10.34 -1.24
CA GLN A 80 2.26 -9.76 -1.66
C GLN A 80 1.95 -8.41 -0.98
N LEU A 81 2.05 -8.34 0.36
CA LEU A 81 1.78 -7.11 1.10
C LEU A 81 2.85 -6.04 0.86
N THR A 82 4.11 -6.45 0.73
CA THR A 82 5.21 -5.53 0.41
C THR A 82 5.03 -4.91 -0.97
N ASP A 83 4.67 -5.71 -1.98
CA ASP A 83 4.40 -5.25 -3.35
C ASP A 83 3.22 -4.28 -3.39
N ALA A 84 2.13 -4.60 -2.68
CA ALA A 84 0.95 -3.74 -2.58
C ALA A 84 1.28 -2.38 -1.94
N ILE A 85 1.98 -2.38 -0.80
CA ILE A 85 2.40 -1.15 -0.10
C ILE A 85 3.33 -0.32 -0.99
N THR A 86 4.30 -0.96 -1.64
CA THR A 86 5.26 -0.30 -2.54
C THR A 86 4.55 0.33 -3.75
N THR A 87 3.56 -0.37 -4.31
CA THR A 87 2.75 0.14 -5.43
C THR A 87 1.96 1.38 -5.02
N ILE A 88 1.39 1.38 -3.82
CA ILE A 88 0.69 2.55 -3.26
C ILE A 88 1.66 3.73 -3.09
N ASP A 89 2.85 3.51 -2.53
CA ASP A 89 3.85 4.55 -2.36
C ASP A 89 4.32 5.16 -3.68
N ALA A 90 4.52 4.33 -4.70
CA ALA A 90 4.86 4.79 -6.03
C ALA A 90 3.73 5.67 -6.62
N LYS A 91 2.47 5.27 -6.43
CA LYS A 91 1.32 6.04 -6.92
C LYS A 91 1.15 7.37 -6.19
N ILE A 92 1.35 7.41 -4.86
CA ILE A 92 1.37 8.65 -4.08
C ILE A 92 2.45 9.59 -4.60
N THR A 93 3.67 9.08 -4.80
CA THR A 93 4.80 9.86 -5.32
C THR A 93 4.50 10.45 -6.70
N ALA A 94 3.90 9.65 -7.59
CA ALA A 94 3.48 10.12 -8.92
C ALA A 94 2.45 11.25 -8.83
N LEU A 95 1.39 11.08 -8.02
CA LEU A 95 0.35 12.10 -7.82
C LEU A 95 0.92 13.40 -7.23
N GLN A 96 1.88 13.31 -6.31
CA GLN A 96 2.57 14.49 -5.77
C GLN A 96 3.37 15.24 -6.85
N SER A 97 4.01 14.51 -7.77
CA SER A 97 4.70 15.11 -8.91
C SER A 97 3.73 15.80 -9.87
N ASP A 98 2.59 15.14 -10.15
CA ASP A 98 1.53 15.68 -11.00
C ASP A 98 0.96 16.98 -10.42
N ILE A 99 0.68 17.01 -9.11
CA ILE A 99 0.24 18.23 -8.39
C ILE A 99 1.22 19.38 -8.60
N GLN A 100 2.51 19.16 -8.37
CA GLN A 100 3.52 20.20 -8.58
C GLN A 100 3.57 20.69 -10.04
N GLY A 101 3.37 19.79 -11.00
CA GLY A 101 3.27 20.13 -12.43
C GLY A 101 2.07 21.03 -12.72
N MET A 102 0.89 20.64 -12.22
CA MET A 102 -0.35 21.39 -12.40
C MET A 102 -0.30 22.76 -11.71
N GLU A 103 0.25 22.86 -10.50
CA GLU A 103 0.42 24.12 -9.78
C GLU A 103 1.34 25.10 -10.52
N ARG A 104 2.44 24.61 -11.11
CA ARG A 104 3.31 25.43 -11.97
C ARG A 104 2.56 25.93 -13.21
N ALA A 105 1.77 25.06 -13.84
CA ALA A 105 0.98 25.42 -15.02
C ALA A 105 -0.10 26.48 -14.69
N ILE A 106 -0.79 26.33 -13.56
CA ILE A 106 -1.75 27.32 -13.05
C ILE A 106 -1.06 28.68 -12.90
N LYS A 107 0.05 28.72 -12.16
CA LYS A 107 0.78 29.97 -11.91
C LYS A 107 1.22 30.66 -13.20
N MET A 108 1.77 29.90 -14.15
CA MET A 108 2.18 30.44 -15.45
C MET A 108 1.01 31.08 -16.20
N GLN A 109 -0.16 30.43 -16.21
CA GLN A 109 -1.35 30.94 -16.89
C GLN A 109 -1.96 32.16 -16.20
N GLU A 110 -1.88 32.24 -14.87
CA GLU A 110 -2.30 33.41 -14.10
C GLU A 110 -1.40 34.62 -14.33
N ASP A 111 -0.08 34.41 -14.41
CA ASP A 111 0.88 35.49 -14.66
C ASP A 111 0.77 36.01 -16.11
N GLU A 112 0.60 35.12 -17.11
CA GLU A 112 0.32 35.50 -18.51
C GLU A 112 -0.98 36.30 -18.67
N ALA A 113 -1.97 36.08 -17.81
CA ALA A 113 -3.22 36.82 -17.82
C ALA A 113 -3.05 38.24 -17.26
N LYS A 114 -2.17 38.42 -16.26
CA LYS A 114 -1.86 39.73 -15.67
C LYS A 114 -1.06 40.62 -16.61
N ASP A 115 -0.12 40.06 -17.38
CA ASP A 115 0.70 40.81 -18.33
C ASP A 115 -0.07 41.33 -19.56
N LYS A 116 -1.32 40.87 -19.76
CA LYS A 116 -2.20 41.28 -20.87
C LYS A 116 -3.25 42.32 -20.49
N VAL A 117 -3.29 42.74 -19.22
CA VAL A 117 -4.22 43.77 -18.67
C VAL A 117 -3.44 45.05 -18.39
#